data_AF-A0A0S4S8X2-F1
#
_entry.id   AF-A0A0S4S8X2-F1
#
_cell.length_a   1.000
_cell.length_b   1.000
_cell.length_c   1.000
_cell.angle_alpha   90.00
_cell.angle_beta   90.00
_cell.angle_gamma   90.00
#
_symmetry.space_group_name_H-M   'P 1'
#
loop_
_entity.id
_entity.type
_entity.pdbx_description
1 polymer ?
#
loop_
_entity_poly.entity_id
_entity_poly.type
_entity_poly.pdbx_seq_one_letter_code
_entity_poly.pdbx_strand_id
1 'polypeptide(L)'
;MKKISFIFIFVLLVIFSVISLTNGKFDISMSEYLRVFTGIFSGEQIPASVIVLDIRLPKVIAAIIIGSALGVAGGAYQNMFINPLVSPSILGVLSGASFGAALAMVMGFGAFHQMLFTFIFGFVAVF
;
A
#
# COMPACT_ATOMS: atom_id res chain seq x y z
N MET A 1 -22.75 -18.79 3.81
CA MET A 1 -21.73 -18.28 4.77
C MET A 1 -20.57 -17.55 4.08
N LYS A 2 -19.90 -18.13 3.07
CA LYS A 2 -18.76 -17.48 2.37
C LYS A 2 -19.08 -16.11 1.74
N LYS A 3 -20.24 -15.94 1.09
CA LYS A 3 -20.65 -14.65 0.48
C LYS A 3 -20.81 -13.52 1.51
N ILE A 4 -21.38 -13.83 2.67
CA ILE A 4 -21.59 -12.85 3.76
C ILE A 4 -20.25 -12.39 4.32
N SER A 5 -19.29 -13.31 4.50
CA SER A 5 -17.94 -12.98 4.96
C SER A 5 -17.19 -12.09 3.97
N PHE A 6 -17.31 -12.35 2.66
CA PHE A 6 -16.67 -11.51 1.65
C PHE A 6 -17.24 -10.09 1.63
N ILE A 7 -18.57 -9.95 1.67
CA ILE A 7 -19.24 -8.65 1.75
C ILE A 7 -18.81 -7.90 3.02
N PHE A 8 -18.74 -8.60 4.16
CA PHE A 8 -18.32 -8.02 5.42
C PHE A 8 -16.88 -7.47 5.37
N ILE A 9 -15.92 -8.24 4.84
CA ILE A 9 -14.53 -7.79 4.70
C ILE A 9 -14.43 -6.62 3.72
N PHE A 10 -15.18 -6.64 2.63
CA PHE A 10 -15.22 -5.54 1.67
C PHE A 10 -15.75 -4.24 2.32
N VAL A 11 -16.83 -4.33 3.10
CA VAL A 11 -17.37 -3.19 3.86
C VAL A 11 -16.32 -2.65 4.84
N LEU A 12 -15.63 -3.52 5.58
CA LEU A 12 -14.54 -3.10 6.46
C LEU A 12 -13.42 -2.39 5.69
N LEU A 13 -13.01 -2.91 4.54
CA LEU A 13 -12.00 -2.29 3.70
C LEU A 13 -12.40 -0.86 3.28
N VAL A 14 -13.65 -0.66 2.86
CA VAL A 14 -14.16 0.67 2.51
C VAL A 14 -14.15 1.60 3.73
N ILE A 15 -14.64 1.14 4.89
CA ILE A 15 -14.66 1.92 6.13
C ILE A 15 -13.24 2.36 6.52
N PHE A 16 -12.29 1.43 6.58
CA PHE A 16 -10.90 1.76 6.94
C PHE A 16 -10.21 2.65 5.91
N SER A 17 -10.56 2.52 4.63
CA SER A 17 -10.05 3.42 3.58
C SER A 17 -10.53 4.85 3.80
N VAL A 18 -11.82 5.03 4.11
CA VAL A 18 -12.39 6.35 4.43
C VAL A 18 -11.76 6.93 5.69
N ILE A 19 -11.62 6.14 6.76
CA ILE A 19 -10.94 6.56 7.99
C ILE A 19 -9.49 6.97 7.70
N SER A 20 -8.77 6.22 6.87
CA SER A 20 -7.38 6.55 6.54
C SER A 20 -7.26 7.79 5.65
N LEU A 21 -8.27 8.12 4.85
CA LEU A 21 -8.31 9.36 4.07
C LEU A 21 -8.59 10.57 4.96
N THR A 22 -9.45 10.44 5.98
CA THR A 22 -9.85 11.55 6.84
C THR A 22 -8.88 11.80 7.98
N ASN A 23 -8.19 10.77 8.47
CA ASN A 23 -7.25 10.88 9.57
C ASN A 23 -5.85 11.35 9.09
N GLY A 24 -5.38 12.47 9.61
CA GLY A 24 -4.04 13.00 9.32
C GLY A 24 -3.69 14.21 10.17
N LYS A 25 -2.44 14.67 10.07
CA LYS A 25 -1.91 15.79 10.88
C LYS A 25 -2.53 17.15 10.55
N PHE A 26 -3.13 17.28 9.38
CA PHE A 26 -3.81 18.50 8.94
C PHE A 26 -5.30 18.33 9.18
N ASP A 27 -5.86 19.23 9.99
CA ASP A 27 -7.29 19.32 10.20
C ASP A 27 -7.94 19.86 8.93
N ILE A 28 -8.70 18.99 8.26
CA ILE A 28 -9.50 19.32 7.08
C ILE A 28 -10.95 19.11 7.48
N SER A 29 -11.79 20.12 7.26
CA SER A 29 -13.21 20.05 7.61
C SER A 29 -13.97 19.11 6.66
N MET A 30 -15.07 18.51 7.13
CA MET A 30 -15.86 17.59 6.30
C MET A 30 -16.41 18.26 5.02
N SER A 31 -16.74 19.55 5.11
CA SER A 31 -17.16 20.36 3.96
C SER A 31 -16.05 20.54 2.93
N GLU A 32 -14.79 20.69 3.36
CA GLU A 32 -13.64 20.76 2.45
C GLU A 32 -13.38 19.45 1.73
N TYR A 33 -13.57 18.30 2.37
CA TYR A 33 -13.47 17.01 1.65
C TYR A 33 -14.49 16.94 0.50
N LEU A 34 -15.76 17.29 0.76
CA LEU A 34 -16.78 17.34 -0.27
C LEU A 34 -16.39 18.29 -1.40
N ARG A 35 -15.91 19.48 -1.05
CA ARG A 35 -15.41 20.45 -2.03
C ARG A 35 -14.25 19.90 -2.84
N VAL A 36 -13.28 19.22 -2.22
CA VAL A 36 -12.14 18.62 -2.94
C VAL A 36 -12.65 17.62 -3.98
N PHE A 37 -13.59 16.75 -3.62
CA PHE A 37 -14.14 15.77 -4.57
C PHE A 37 -14.99 16.41 -5.67
N THR A 38 -15.80 17.42 -5.36
CA THR A 38 -16.55 18.16 -6.39
C THR A 38 -15.64 19.04 -7.26
N GLY A 39 -14.56 19.56 -6.66
CA GLY A 39 -13.51 20.39 -7.26
C GLY A 39 -12.79 19.71 -8.41
N ILE A 40 -12.65 18.38 -8.34
CA ILE A 40 -12.11 17.55 -9.42
C ILE A 40 -12.92 17.73 -10.72
N PHE A 41 -14.24 17.87 -10.60
CA PHE A 41 -15.13 18.03 -11.76
C PHE A 41 -15.36 19.49 -12.15
N SER A 42 -15.33 20.42 -11.19
CA SER A 42 -15.55 21.85 -11.44
C SER A 42 -14.27 22.60 -11.82
N GLY A 43 -13.08 22.01 -11.67
CA GLY A 43 -11.80 22.67 -11.92
C GLY A 43 -11.40 23.70 -10.85
N GLU A 44 -12.10 23.71 -9.72
CA GLU A 44 -11.83 24.63 -8.61
C GLU A 44 -10.57 24.19 -7.85
N GLN A 45 -9.59 25.09 -7.71
CA GLN A 45 -8.38 24.81 -6.95
C GLN A 45 -8.62 25.01 -5.46
N ILE A 46 -8.65 23.91 -4.72
CA ILE A 46 -8.84 23.89 -3.27
C ILE A 46 -7.52 23.53 -2.61
N PRO A 47 -7.00 24.31 -1.64
CA PRO A 47 -5.71 24.03 -1.00
C PRO A 47 -5.60 22.63 -0.40
N ALA A 48 -6.70 22.12 0.17
CA ALA A 48 -6.77 20.77 0.74
C ALA A 48 -6.64 19.65 -0.31
N SER A 49 -6.81 19.95 -1.60
CA SER A 49 -6.73 18.95 -2.68
C SER A 49 -5.36 18.27 -2.74
N VAL A 50 -4.26 19.00 -2.54
CA VAL A 50 -2.90 18.44 -2.54
C VAL A 50 -2.74 17.40 -1.43
N ILE A 51 -3.23 17.71 -0.22
CA ILE A 51 -3.14 16.80 0.91
C ILE A 51 -4.00 15.54 0.67
N VAL A 52 -5.23 15.72 0.19
CA VAL A 52 -6.17 14.60 0.02
C VAL A 52 -5.79 13.74 -1.19
N LEU A 53 -5.52 14.35 -2.35
CA LEU A 53 -5.33 13.68 -3.63
C LEU A 53 -3.89 13.28 -3.92
N ASP A 54 -2.89 14.09 -3.53
CA ASP A 54 -1.48 13.80 -3.85
C ASP A 54 -0.74 13.09 -2.71
N ILE A 55 -1.24 13.17 -1.48
CA ILE A 55 -0.58 12.57 -0.31
C ILE A 55 -1.39 11.39 0.25
N ARG A 56 -2.65 11.63 0.65
CA ARG A 56 -3.43 10.60 1.37
C ARG A 56 -3.99 9.53 0.45
N LEU A 57 -4.59 9.92 -0.67
CA LEU A 57 -5.19 8.97 -1.62
C LEU A 57 -4.16 7.97 -2.20
N PRO A 58 -2.97 8.38 -2.68
CA PRO A 58 -1.99 7.45 -3.22
C PRO A 58 -1.46 6.50 -2.15
N LYS A 59 -1.35 6.97 -0.90
CA LYS A 59 -0.96 6.14 0.25
C LYS A 59 -2.01 5.08 0.58
N VAL A 60 -3.30 5.42 0.57
CA VAL A 60 -4.39 4.45 0.80
C VAL A 60 -4.42 3.41 -0.31
N ILE A 61 -4.31 3.83 -1.57
CA ILE A 61 -4.23 2.93 -2.72
C ILE A 61 -3.03 2.00 -2.60
N ALA A 62 -1.85 2.53 -2.26
CA ALA A 62 -0.65 1.73 -2.05
C ALA A 62 -0.84 0.70 -0.92
N ALA A 63 -1.44 1.09 0.20
CA ALA A 63 -1.72 0.16 1.32
C ALA A 63 -2.65 -0.99 0.90
N ILE A 64 -3.69 -0.71 0.11
CA ILE A 64 -4.61 -1.74 -0.42
C ILE A 64 -3.87 -2.70 -1.35
N ILE A 65 -3.06 -2.16 -2.28
CA ILE A 65 -2.30 -2.98 -3.24
C ILE A 65 -1.28 -3.85 -2.51
N ILE A 66 -0.50 -3.28 -1.59
CA ILE A 66 0.51 -4.01 -0.81
C ILE A 66 -0.14 -5.09 0.04
N GLY A 67 -1.23 -4.77 0.75
CA GLY A 67 -1.96 -5.75 1.57
C GLY A 67 -2.54 -6.90 0.74
N SER A 68 -3.08 -6.58 -0.43
CA SER A 68 -3.61 -7.59 -1.37
C SER A 68 -2.49 -8.51 -1.90
N ALA A 69 -1.35 -7.94 -2.29
CA ALA A 69 -0.20 -8.69 -2.76
C ALA A 69 0.35 -9.63 -1.67
N LEU A 70 0.46 -9.16 -0.43
CA LEU A 70 0.88 -9.99 0.71
C LEU A 70 -0.11 -11.10 1.01
N GLY A 71 -1.42 -10.82 0.97
CA GLY A 71 -2.47 -11.83 1.17
C GLY A 71 -2.46 -12.92 0.10
N VAL A 72 -2.31 -12.53 -1.17
CA VAL A 72 -2.22 -13.48 -2.31
C VAL A 72 -0.94 -14.31 -2.22
N ALA A 73 0.21 -13.68 -1.96
CA ALA A 73 1.47 -14.39 -1.80
C ALA A 73 1.41 -15.38 -0.63
N GLY A 74 0.92 -14.95 0.55
CA GLY A 74 0.74 -15.85 1.70
C GLY A 74 -0.15 -17.05 1.38
N GLY A 75 -1.31 -16.81 0.76
CA GLY A 75 -2.22 -17.87 0.35
C GLY A 75 -1.60 -18.84 -0.67
N ALA A 76 -0.87 -18.33 -1.67
CA ALA A 76 -0.19 -19.17 -2.66
C ALA A 76 0.87 -20.08 -2.01
N TYR A 77 1.68 -19.53 -1.10
CA TYR A 77 2.72 -20.29 -0.40
C TYR A 77 2.12 -21.35 0.53
N GLN A 78 1.10 -21.00 1.29
CA GLN A 78 0.42 -21.95 2.19
C GLN A 78 -0.18 -23.14 1.41
N ASN A 79 -0.71 -22.91 0.21
CA ASN A 79 -1.22 -23.97 -0.66
C ASN A 79 -0.08 -24.80 -1.28
N MET A 80 1.00 -24.17 -1.76
CA MET A 80 2.11 -24.87 -2.39
C MET A 80 2.85 -25.81 -1.43
N PHE A 81 3.10 -25.34 -0.19
CA PHE A 81 3.80 -26.12 0.83
C PHE A 81 2.86 -26.97 1.70
N ILE A 82 1.54 -26.88 1.49
CA ILE A 82 0.51 -27.57 2.28
C ILE A 82 0.75 -27.34 3.78
N ASN A 83 1.14 -26.11 4.13
CA ASN A 83 1.49 -25.74 5.49
C ASN A 83 0.95 -24.33 5.79
N PRO A 84 -0.08 -24.19 6.65
CA PRO A 84 -0.71 -22.91 6.95
C PRO A 84 0.21 -21.93 7.70
N LEU A 85 1.35 -22.39 8.23
CA LEU A 85 2.32 -21.56 8.93
C LEU A 85 3.42 -21.00 8.02
N VAL A 86 3.48 -21.44 6.76
CA VAL A 86 4.46 -20.91 5.80
C VAL A 86 4.08 -19.49 5.40
N SER A 87 5.10 -18.65 5.25
CA SER A 87 4.96 -17.31 4.72
C SER A 87 6.07 -17.02 3.69
N PRO A 88 5.86 -16.05 2.78
CA PRO A 88 6.83 -15.72 1.74
C PRO A 88 8.19 -15.24 2.28
N SER A 89 8.26 -14.83 3.55
CA SER A 89 9.50 -14.35 4.18
C SER A 89 10.57 -15.44 4.31
N ILE A 90 10.19 -16.72 4.32
CA ILE A 90 11.10 -17.86 4.53
C ILE A 90 12.10 -18.02 3.38
N LEU A 91 11.77 -17.57 2.16
CA LEU A 91 12.66 -17.65 0.99
C LEU A 91 13.68 -16.50 0.90
N GLY A 92 13.74 -15.61 1.88
CA GLY A 92 14.75 -14.54 1.90
C GLY A 92 14.45 -13.32 1.01
N VAL A 93 13.33 -13.30 0.27
CA VAL A 93 12.89 -12.12 -0.55
C VAL A 93 12.95 -10.82 0.25
N LEU A 94 12.40 -10.82 1.46
CA LEU A 94 12.32 -9.63 2.31
C LEU A 94 13.71 -9.15 2.75
N SER A 95 14.60 -10.09 3.06
CA SER A 95 15.99 -9.79 3.45
C SER A 95 16.77 -9.22 2.26
N GLY A 96 16.65 -9.83 1.08
CA GLY A 96 17.26 -9.34 -0.15
C GLY A 96 16.77 -7.94 -0.53
N ALA A 97 15.45 -7.74 -0.52
CA ALA A 97 14.86 -6.44 -0.80
C ALA A 97 15.32 -5.35 0.19
N SER A 98 15.36 -5.67 1.48
CA SER A 98 15.82 -4.75 2.53
C SER A 98 17.31 -4.41 2.37
N PHE A 99 18.14 -5.40 2.02
CA PHE A 99 19.55 -5.19 1.72
C PHE A 99 19.75 -4.27 0.51
N GLY A 100 19.03 -4.52 -0.59
CA GLY A 100 19.09 -3.66 -1.78
C GLY A 100 18.67 -2.21 -1.50
N ALA A 101 17.59 -2.04 -0.74
CA ALA A 101 17.12 -0.72 -0.29
C ALA A 101 18.20 0.01 0.53
N ALA A 102 18.76 -0.67 1.54
CA ALA A 102 19.81 -0.12 2.40
C ALA A 102 21.08 0.22 1.62
N LEU A 103 21.50 -0.65 0.70
CA LEU A 103 22.66 -0.43 -0.14
C LEU A 103 22.50 0.83 -1.01
N ALA A 104 21.35 0.98 -1.67
CA ALA A 104 21.06 2.17 -2.47
C ALA A 104 21.00 3.46 -1.64
N MET A 105 20.48 3.38 -0.41
CA MET A 105 20.51 4.51 0.54
C MET A 105 21.94 4.90 0.92
N VAL A 106 22.79 3.93 1.26
CA VAL A 106 24.20 4.17 1.63
C VAL A 106 25.01 4.73 0.45
N MET A 107 24.71 4.29 -0.77
CA MET A 107 25.32 4.82 -1.99
C MET A 107 24.82 6.23 -2.38
N GLY A 108 23.83 6.77 -1.66
CA GLY A 108 23.27 8.10 -1.92
C GLY A 108 22.37 8.14 -3.18
N PHE A 109 21.83 7.01 -3.61
CA PHE A 109 20.96 6.97 -4.78
C PHE A 109 19.57 7.55 -4.49
N GLY A 110 18.97 8.18 -5.50
CA GLY A 110 17.61 8.74 -5.43
C GLY A 110 16.52 7.67 -5.38
N ALA A 111 15.29 8.09 -5.07
CA ALA A 111 14.14 7.21 -4.82
C ALA A 111 13.90 6.14 -5.89
N PHE A 112 14.00 6.50 -7.18
CA PHE A 112 13.82 5.55 -8.28
C PHE A 112 14.82 4.39 -8.23
N HIS A 113 16.10 4.70 -8.01
CA HIS A 113 17.16 3.70 -7.92
C HIS A 113 17.03 2.85 -6.65
N GLN A 114 16.59 3.45 -5.54
CA GLN A 114 16.30 2.69 -4.32
C GLN A 114 15.21 1.63 -4.55
N MET A 115 14.13 1.99 -5.26
CA MET A 115 13.08 1.03 -5.64
C MET A 115 13.64 -0.07 -6.56
N LEU A 116 14.45 0.30 -7.55
CA LEU A 116 15.08 -0.65 -8.47
C LEU A 116 15.97 -1.66 -7.71
N PHE A 117 16.83 -1.18 -6.81
CA PHE A 117 17.72 -2.03 -6.01
C PHE A 117 16.92 -2.93 -5.05
N THR A 118 15.88 -2.39 -4.39
CA THR A 118 14.97 -3.17 -3.54
C THR A 118 14.36 -4.33 -4.32
N PHE A 119 13.91 -4.06 -5.55
CA PHE A 119 13.31 -5.09 -6.41
C PHE A 119 14.35 -6.12 -6.87
N ILE A 120 15.49 -5.69 -7.41
CA ILE A 120 16.53 -6.57 -7.94
C ILE A 120 17.07 -7.50 -6.87
N PHE A 121 17.49 -6.97 -5.71
CA PHE A 121 18.06 -7.79 -4.66
C PHE A 121 17.00 -8.68 -3.98
N GLY A 122 15.73 -8.28 -3.99
CA GLY A 122 14.62 -9.15 -3.58
C GLY A 122 14.49 -10.38 -4.48
N PHE A 123 14.63 -10.22 -5.79
CA PHE A 123 14.62 -11.33 -6.75
C PHE A 123 15.87 -12.20 -6.64
N VAL A 124 17.05 -11.58 -6.58
CA VAL A 124 18.34 -12.29 -6.47
C VAL A 124 18.42 -13.15 -5.21
N ALA A 125 17.74 -12.78 -4.12
CA ALA A 125 17.74 -13.59 -2.89
C ALA A 125 16.95 -14.90 -2.98
N VAL A 126 16.05 -15.05 -3.96
CA VAL A 126 15.23 -16.26 -4.15
C VAL A 126 15.82 -17.23 -5.14
N PHE A 127 16.57 -16.71 -6.12
CA PHE A 127 17.27 -17.50 -7.13
C PHE A 127 18.62 -17.99 -6.60
#